data_AF-A0AAW2R2L8-F1
#
_entry.id   AF-A0AAW2R2L8-F1
#
_cell.length_a   1.000
_cell.length_b   1.000
_cell.length_c   1.000
_cell.angle_alpha   90.00
_cell.angle_beta   90.00
_cell.angle_gamma   90.00
#
_symmetry.space_group_name_H-M   'P 1'
#
loop_
_entity.id
_entity.type
_entity.pdbx_description
1 polymer ?
#
loop_
_entity_poly.entity_id
_entity_poly.type
_entity_poly.pdbx_seq_one_letter_code
_entity_poly.pdbx_strand_id
1 'polypeptide(L)'
;MEVAFPLLISTFLLFAFAQAGKISIYWGQNGNEGTLAETCATGNYDFVNLAFLATFGNGHTPMINLAGHCDQTVNGCTGLSSDIKSCQAKGIKVMLSVGGAAGSYYLASTQDARQTGLFDYVWVQFYNNPPCQYSSGMTNLEQAWKQWGSIKATEIFLGLPAAQAAAGSGFIPAGVLTSEVLPAIKGSSKYGGVMLWDKY
;
A
#
# COMPACT_ATOMS: atom_id res chain seq x y z
N MET A 1 -46.82 -50.52 -2.68
CA MET A 1 -46.27 -49.79 -3.82
C MET A 1 -45.75 -48.48 -3.25
N GLU A 2 -44.43 -48.41 -3.06
CA GLU A 2 -43.76 -47.35 -2.30
C GLU A 2 -43.82 -45.99 -2.99
N VAL A 3 -43.91 -44.94 -2.18
CA VAL A 3 -43.94 -43.54 -2.60
C VAL A 3 -42.53 -42.98 -2.42
N ALA A 4 -41.83 -42.68 -3.50
CA ALA A 4 -40.50 -42.07 -3.46
C ALA A 4 -40.58 -40.55 -3.64
N PHE A 5 -40.19 -39.79 -2.62
CA PHE A 5 -40.03 -38.33 -2.65
C PHE A 5 -38.57 -37.99 -2.97
N PRO A 6 -38.26 -37.13 -3.96
CA PRO A 6 -36.87 -36.74 -4.22
C PRO A 6 -36.46 -35.63 -3.25
N LEU A 7 -35.42 -35.90 -2.44
CA LEU A 7 -34.72 -34.87 -1.66
C LEU A 7 -33.81 -34.06 -2.60
N LEU A 8 -34.15 -32.80 -2.81
CA LEU A 8 -33.27 -31.80 -3.43
C LEU A 8 -32.20 -31.39 -2.41
N ILE A 9 -30.99 -31.95 -2.53
CA ILE A 9 -29.81 -31.48 -1.79
C ILE A 9 -29.31 -30.22 -2.50
N SER A 10 -29.68 -29.05 -1.98
CA SER A 10 -29.08 -27.77 -2.36
C SER A 10 -27.72 -27.65 -1.69
N THR A 11 -26.65 -28.04 -2.39
CA THR A 11 -25.27 -27.73 -1.98
C THR A 11 -25.01 -26.25 -2.19
N PHE A 12 -25.29 -25.44 -1.16
CA PHE A 12 -24.75 -24.09 -1.03
C PHE A 12 -23.25 -24.21 -0.72
N LEU A 13 -22.42 -24.20 -1.76
CA LEU A 13 -20.98 -23.94 -1.64
C LEU A 13 -20.81 -22.49 -1.19
N LEU A 14 -20.82 -22.27 0.13
CA LEU A 14 -20.26 -21.06 0.73
C LEU A 14 -18.74 -21.11 0.50
N PHE A 15 -18.31 -20.62 -0.67
CA PHE A 15 -16.93 -20.14 -0.82
C PHE A 15 -16.80 -18.89 0.05
N ALA A 16 -16.57 -19.09 1.35
CA ALA A 16 -15.92 -18.07 2.15
C ALA A 16 -14.49 -17.98 1.62
N PHE A 17 -14.30 -17.19 0.55
CA PHE A 17 -12.98 -16.68 0.25
C PHE A 17 -12.57 -15.89 1.49
N ALA A 18 -11.66 -16.47 2.28
CA ALA A 18 -10.87 -15.69 3.20
C ALA A 18 -10.04 -14.76 2.31
N GLN A 19 -10.61 -13.61 1.94
CA GLN A 19 -9.93 -12.60 1.15
C GLN A 19 -8.91 -11.95 2.09
N ALA A 20 -7.80 -12.65 2.32
CA ALA A 20 -6.63 -12.04 2.92
C ALA A 20 -6.23 -10.90 1.99
N GLY A 21 -6.28 -9.67 2.51
CA GLY A 21 -5.77 -8.51 1.79
C GLY A 21 -4.27 -8.61 1.64
N LYS A 22 -3.74 -7.94 0.62
CA LYS A 22 -2.31 -7.85 0.34
C LYS A 22 -1.64 -6.81 1.24
N ILE A 23 -0.32 -6.89 1.40
CA ILE A 23 0.46 -5.85 2.11
C ILE A 23 1.40 -5.16 1.15
N SER A 24 1.31 -3.83 1.08
CA SER A 24 2.26 -2.96 0.42
C SER A 24 3.14 -2.27 1.47
N ILE A 25 4.44 -2.17 1.22
CA ILE A 25 5.38 -1.51 2.13
C ILE A 25 6.21 -0.46 1.39
N TYR A 26 6.50 0.66 2.04
CA TYR A 26 7.50 1.62 1.58
C TYR A 26 8.89 1.23 2.09
N TRP A 27 9.90 1.31 1.23
CA TRP A 27 11.31 1.01 1.56
C TRP A 27 12.22 2.04 0.90
N GLY A 28 13.30 2.41 1.59
CA GLY A 28 14.40 3.20 1.02
C GLY A 28 14.67 4.53 1.72
N GLN A 29 13.96 4.87 2.79
CA GLN A 29 14.13 6.17 3.48
C GLN A 29 14.86 6.07 4.81
N ASN A 30 15.32 4.88 5.20
CA ASN A 30 16.14 4.68 6.38
C ASN A 30 17.22 3.62 6.13
N GLY A 31 18.50 4.02 6.14
CA GLY A 31 19.62 3.11 5.87
C GLY A 31 19.74 1.92 6.83
N ASN A 32 19.00 1.91 7.95
CA ASN A 32 18.97 0.82 8.92
C ASN A 32 17.74 -0.12 8.77
N GLU A 33 16.92 0.07 7.74
CA GLU A 33 15.68 -0.70 7.55
C GLU A 33 15.90 -2.11 6.94
N GLY A 34 17.17 -2.46 6.69
CA GLY A 34 17.61 -3.67 5.99
C GLY A 34 17.62 -3.48 4.47
N THR A 35 18.22 -4.43 3.76
CA THR A 35 18.26 -4.43 2.30
C THR A 35 16.88 -4.69 1.70
N LEU A 36 16.72 -4.36 0.42
CA LEU A 36 15.49 -4.67 -0.32
C LEU A 36 15.30 -6.19 -0.44
N ALA A 37 16.38 -6.95 -0.65
CA ALA A 37 16.32 -8.41 -0.70
C ALA A 37 15.83 -9.01 0.63
N GLU A 38 16.34 -8.54 1.78
CA GLU A 38 15.88 -8.98 3.10
C GLU A 38 14.41 -8.64 3.34
N THR A 39 13.99 -7.43 2.97
CA THR A 39 12.59 -6.98 3.04
C THR A 39 11.68 -7.96 2.28
N CYS A 40 12.03 -8.31 1.05
CA CYS A 40 11.29 -9.25 0.23
C CYS A 40 11.39 -10.71 0.72
N ALA A 41 12.48 -11.09 1.40
CA ALA A 41 12.66 -12.42 1.95
C ALA A 41 11.76 -12.71 3.16
N THR A 42 11.20 -11.69 3.80
CA THR A 42 10.25 -11.85 4.92
C THR A 42 9.00 -12.63 4.54
N GLY A 43 8.59 -12.60 3.27
CA GLY A 43 7.34 -13.20 2.80
C GLY A 43 6.07 -12.45 3.23
N ASN A 44 6.21 -11.25 3.82
CA ASN A 44 5.08 -10.50 4.36
C ASN A 44 4.44 -9.53 3.36
N TYR A 45 5.06 -9.28 2.21
CA TYR A 45 4.68 -8.18 1.32
C TYR A 45 4.42 -8.67 -0.10
N ASP A 46 3.34 -8.17 -0.70
CA ASP A 46 2.99 -8.38 -2.11
C ASP A 46 3.56 -7.25 -3.00
N PHE A 47 3.75 -6.07 -2.40
CA PHE A 47 4.24 -4.87 -3.07
C PHE A 47 5.32 -4.19 -2.23
N VAL A 48 6.40 -3.75 -2.88
CA VAL A 48 7.41 -2.86 -2.30
C VAL A 48 7.52 -1.59 -3.13
N ASN A 49 7.32 -0.44 -2.49
CA ASN A 49 7.44 0.88 -3.09
C ASN A 49 8.82 1.46 -2.75
N LEU A 50 9.69 1.58 -3.74
CA LEU A 50 11.01 2.19 -3.63
C LEU A 50 10.84 3.70 -3.51
N ALA A 51 11.12 4.23 -2.32
CA ALA A 51 11.00 5.63 -1.97
C ALA A 51 12.39 6.28 -1.93
N PHE A 52 12.72 7.26 -2.79
CA PHE A 52 11.89 7.88 -3.83
C PHE A 52 12.69 8.35 -5.04
N LEU A 53 12.05 8.46 -6.20
CA LEU A 53 12.47 9.44 -7.21
C LEU A 53 12.10 10.84 -6.70
N ALA A 54 13.04 11.45 -5.96
CA ALA A 54 12.80 12.65 -5.16
C ALA A 54 13.08 13.97 -5.92
N THR A 55 13.73 13.90 -7.08
CA THR A 55 14.01 15.07 -7.92
C THR A 55 13.61 14.79 -9.35
N PHE A 56 12.75 15.61 -9.95
CA PHE A 56 12.34 15.52 -11.36
C PHE A 56 11.53 16.75 -11.82
N GLY A 57 11.44 16.96 -13.14
CA GLY A 57 10.62 18.03 -13.72
C GLY A 57 11.29 19.42 -13.68
N ASN A 58 10.71 20.40 -14.37
CA ASN A 58 11.23 21.78 -14.48
C ASN A 58 12.74 21.87 -14.85
N GLY A 59 13.21 21.02 -15.77
CA GLY A 59 14.61 20.99 -16.21
C GLY A 59 15.59 20.30 -15.26
N HIS A 60 15.14 19.75 -14.13
CA HIS A 60 16.00 18.95 -13.25
C HIS A 60 16.32 17.59 -13.87
N THR A 61 17.57 17.14 -13.68
CA THR A 61 17.96 15.75 -13.94
C THR A 61 17.26 14.83 -12.93
N PRO A 62 16.50 13.81 -13.37
CA PRO A 62 15.83 12.89 -12.46
C PRO A 62 16.83 12.17 -11.55
N MET A 63 16.57 12.18 -10.24
CA MET A 63 17.47 11.59 -9.25
C MET A 63 16.70 10.89 -8.13
N ILE A 64 17.12 9.67 -7.83
CA ILE A 64 16.62 8.87 -6.72
C ILE A 64 17.29 9.31 -5.41
N ASN A 65 16.57 9.21 -4.30
CA ASN A 65 17.12 9.30 -2.95
C ASN A 65 16.69 8.04 -2.21
N LEU A 66 17.67 7.21 -1.81
CA LEU A 66 17.46 6.00 -1.00
C LEU A 66 18.14 6.14 0.37
N ALA A 67 18.08 7.34 0.95
CA ALA A 67 18.71 7.68 2.22
C ALA A 67 20.16 7.15 2.33
N GLY A 68 20.44 6.30 3.32
CA GLY A 68 21.76 5.74 3.57
C GLY A 68 22.09 4.44 2.82
N HIS A 69 21.22 3.96 1.92
CA HIS A 69 21.40 2.64 1.28
C HIS A 69 22.46 2.64 0.18
N CYS A 70 22.60 3.73 -0.56
CA CYS A 70 23.56 3.85 -1.66
C CYS A 70 23.77 5.31 -2.06
N ASP A 71 24.90 5.61 -2.69
CA ASP A 71 25.19 6.93 -3.23
C ASP A 71 24.84 7.02 -4.73
N GLN A 72 23.80 7.78 -5.05
CA GLN A 72 23.34 8.00 -6.42
C GLN A 72 24.29 8.87 -7.26
N THR A 73 25.15 9.69 -6.66
CA THR A 73 26.03 10.63 -7.38
C THR A 73 27.18 9.92 -8.13
N VAL A 74 27.50 8.70 -7.71
CA VAL A 74 28.52 7.84 -8.29
C VAL A 74 27.96 6.56 -8.92
N ASN A 75 26.65 6.53 -9.23
CA ASN A 75 25.93 5.34 -9.71
C ASN A 75 26.00 4.14 -8.73
N GLY A 76 26.16 4.39 -7.43
CA GLY A 76 26.30 3.36 -6.39
C GLY A 76 25.02 2.55 -6.15
N CYS A 77 23.87 3.00 -6.64
CA CYS A 77 22.59 2.31 -6.47
C CYS A 77 22.32 1.21 -7.51
N THR A 78 23.24 0.95 -8.44
CA THR A 78 23.06 -0.07 -9.49
C THR A 78 22.91 -1.49 -8.92
N GLY A 79 23.53 -1.77 -7.77
CA GLY A 79 23.40 -3.02 -7.03
C GLY A 79 21.95 -3.36 -6.64
N LEU A 80 21.07 -2.36 -6.49
CA LEU A 80 19.66 -2.59 -6.18
C LEU A 80 18.94 -3.46 -7.23
N SER A 81 19.47 -3.52 -8.45
CA SER A 81 18.91 -4.35 -9.53
C SER A 81 18.87 -5.84 -9.17
N SER A 82 19.84 -6.36 -8.41
CA SER A 82 19.81 -7.77 -7.97
C SER A 82 18.72 -8.02 -6.93
N ASP A 83 18.50 -7.06 -6.05
CA ASP A 83 17.49 -7.15 -5.00
C ASP A 83 16.09 -7.05 -5.59
N ILE A 84 15.88 -6.14 -6.55
CA ILE A 84 14.63 -6.04 -7.32
C ILE A 84 14.30 -7.37 -7.99
N LYS A 85 15.29 -8.01 -8.65
CA LYS A 85 15.10 -9.34 -9.26
C LYS A 85 14.78 -10.41 -8.21
N SER A 86 15.39 -10.33 -7.04
CA SER A 86 15.12 -11.26 -5.94
C SER A 86 13.69 -11.12 -5.40
N CYS A 87 13.16 -9.90 -5.32
CA CYS A 87 11.75 -9.64 -5.01
C CYS A 87 10.82 -10.18 -6.11
N GLN A 88 11.09 -9.83 -7.37
CA GLN A 88 10.28 -10.25 -8.51
C GLN A 88 10.22 -11.77 -8.68
N ALA A 89 11.33 -12.47 -8.41
CA ALA A 89 11.37 -13.94 -8.41
C ALA A 89 10.46 -14.58 -7.34
N LYS A 90 10.09 -13.83 -6.30
CA LYS A 90 9.13 -14.23 -5.26
C LYS A 90 7.68 -13.82 -5.59
N GLY A 91 7.45 -13.25 -6.78
CA GLY A 91 6.14 -12.73 -7.18
C GLY A 91 5.80 -11.34 -6.60
N ILE A 92 6.75 -10.72 -5.88
CA ILE A 92 6.56 -9.40 -5.28
C ILE A 92 6.69 -8.34 -6.37
N LYS A 93 5.71 -7.44 -6.46
CA LYS A 93 5.81 -6.29 -7.35
C LYS A 93 6.72 -5.25 -6.71
N VAL A 94 7.62 -4.67 -7.49
CA VAL A 94 8.48 -3.55 -7.05
C VAL A 94 8.18 -2.32 -7.89
N MET A 95 7.80 -1.21 -7.26
CA MET A 95 7.38 0.03 -7.91
C MET A 95 8.28 1.17 -7.48
N LEU A 96 8.60 2.07 -8.40
CA LEU A 96 9.29 3.32 -8.08
C LEU A 96 8.26 4.34 -7.61
N SER A 97 8.38 4.80 -6.36
CA SER A 97 7.56 5.89 -5.87
C SER A 97 8.17 7.23 -6.28
N VAL A 98 7.38 8.06 -6.95
CA VAL A 98 7.79 9.40 -7.39
C VAL A 98 7.32 10.46 -6.40
N GLY A 99 8.17 11.41 -6.07
CA GLY A 99 7.87 12.50 -5.14
C GLY A 99 8.35 12.20 -3.73
N GLY A 100 7.42 12.14 -2.78
CA GLY A 100 7.70 12.09 -1.33
C GLY A 100 7.47 13.46 -0.67
N ALA A 101 7.48 13.49 0.67
CA ALA A 101 7.24 14.73 1.43
C ALA A 101 8.40 15.73 1.33
N ALA A 102 9.59 15.24 1.00
CA ALA A 102 10.81 16.03 0.76
C ALA A 102 11.27 15.83 -0.69
N GLY A 103 12.01 16.80 -1.23
CA GLY A 103 12.55 16.77 -2.59
C GLY A 103 12.25 18.04 -3.38
N SER A 104 12.66 18.03 -4.64
CA SER A 104 12.41 19.13 -5.59
C SER A 104 11.80 18.54 -6.85
N TYR A 105 10.47 18.56 -6.93
CA TYR A 105 9.74 18.01 -8.05
C TYR A 105 8.61 18.91 -8.54
N TYR A 106 8.35 18.86 -9.84
CA TYR A 106 7.33 19.67 -10.49
C TYR A 106 6.51 18.83 -11.47
N LEU A 107 5.18 18.97 -11.39
CA LEU A 107 4.25 18.41 -12.37
C LEU A 107 3.75 19.53 -13.28
N ALA A 108 3.77 19.29 -14.58
CA ALA A 108 3.41 20.28 -15.60
C ALA A 108 1.89 20.53 -15.73
N SER A 109 1.05 19.76 -15.03
CA SER A 109 -0.40 19.92 -15.08
C SER A 109 -1.06 19.69 -13.72
N THR A 110 -2.22 20.33 -13.54
CA THR A 110 -3.08 20.21 -12.35
C THR A 110 -4.20 19.18 -12.55
N GLN A 111 -4.19 18.42 -13.65
CA GLN A 111 -5.22 17.42 -13.91
C GLN A 111 -5.23 16.36 -12.81
N ASP A 112 -6.44 16.05 -12.31
CA ASP A 112 -6.61 15.05 -11.27
C ASP A 112 -6.34 13.65 -11.84
N ALA A 113 -5.16 13.12 -11.55
CA ALA A 113 -4.71 11.82 -12.03
C ALA A 113 -5.70 10.70 -11.67
N ARG A 114 -6.43 10.83 -10.54
CA ARG A 114 -7.42 9.84 -10.08
C ARG A 114 -8.60 9.67 -11.04
N GLN A 115 -8.92 10.67 -11.85
CA GLN A 115 -10.09 10.63 -12.75
C GLN A 115 -9.79 9.93 -14.08
N THR A 116 -8.50 9.72 -14.39
CA THR A 116 -8.06 9.08 -15.63
C THR A 116 -8.51 7.61 -15.72
N GLY A 117 -8.66 6.93 -14.58
CA GLY A 117 -8.93 5.50 -14.52
C GLY A 117 -7.74 4.62 -14.89
N LEU A 118 -6.52 5.17 -14.88
CA LEU A 118 -5.30 4.46 -15.25
C LEU A 118 -4.55 3.85 -14.04
N PHE A 119 -5.01 4.08 -12.82
CA PHE A 119 -4.38 3.54 -11.61
C PHE A 119 -4.91 2.14 -11.30
N ASP A 120 -4.03 1.16 -11.27
CA ASP A 120 -4.38 -0.20 -10.80
C ASP A 120 -4.60 -0.20 -9.29
N TYR A 121 -3.64 0.36 -8.54
CA TYR A 121 -3.61 0.32 -7.08
C TYR A 121 -3.58 1.74 -6.51
N VAL A 122 -4.41 1.99 -5.51
CA VAL A 122 -4.41 3.26 -4.77
C VAL A 122 -4.34 3.00 -3.28
N TRP A 123 -3.20 3.29 -2.67
CA TRP A 123 -3.02 3.29 -1.21
C TRP A 123 -3.26 4.67 -0.63
N VAL A 124 -4.42 4.85 -0.01
CA VAL A 124 -4.83 6.13 0.57
C VAL A 124 -4.18 6.29 1.95
N GLN A 125 -3.44 7.37 2.15
CA GLN A 125 -2.83 7.71 3.43
C GLN A 125 -3.92 8.18 4.43
N PHE A 126 -4.26 7.33 5.40
CA PHE A 126 -5.21 7.64 6.48
C PHE A 126 -4.48 8.02 7.78
N TYR A 127 -3.44 8.81 7.66
CA TYR A 127 -2.63 9.33 8.78
C TYR A 127 -2.12 10.73 8.45
N ASN A 128 -1.68 11.49 9.47
CA ASN A 128 -1.37 12.92 9.38
C ASN A 128 -2.52 13.80 8.84
N ASN A 129 -3.76 13.30 8.86
CA ASN A 129 -4.95 13.96 8.32
C ASN A 129 -6.15 13.74 9.27
N PRO A 130 -6.28 14.53 10.35
CA PRO A 130 -7.35 14.38 11.35
C PRO A 130 -8.78 14.23 10.79
N PRO A 131 -9.18 14.90 9.69
CA PRO A 131 -10.54 14.76 9.14
C PRO A 131 -10.88 13.37 8.56
N CYS A 132 -9.89 12.54 8.25
CA CYS A 132 -10.11 11.25 7.59
C CYS A 132 -9.35 10.07 8.20
N GLN A 133 -8.54 10.29 9.23
CA GLN A 133 -7.79 9.21 9.91
C GLN A 133 -8.56 8.58 11.08
N TYR A 134 -8.02 7.48 11.59
CA TYR A 134 -8.43 6.91 12.86
C TYR A 134 -8.00 7.80 14.05
N SER A 135 -8.87 7.94 15.05
CA SER A 135 -8.59 8.72 16.26
C SER A 135 -9.18 8.05 17.51
N SER A 136 -10.24 8.61 18.10
CA SER A 136 -10.99 7.99 19.20
C SER A 136 -12.01 6.94 18.74
N GLY A 137 -12.00 6.61 17.45
CA GLY A 137 -12.84 5.61 16.79
C GLY A 137 -12.73 5.73 15.26
N MET A 138 -13.33 4.78 14.54
CA MET A 138 -13.16 4.67 13.09
C MET A 138 -14.08 5.56 12.23
N THR A 139 -15.02 6.33 12.79
CA THR A 139 -16.06 7.04 12.03
C THR A 139 -15.53 7.89 10.86
N ASN A 140 -14.52 8.74 11.10
CA ASN A 140 -13.95 9.61 10.06
C ASN A 140 -13.27 8.80 8.95
N LEU A 141 -12.53 7.76 9.35
CA LEU A 141 -11.86 6.83 8.44
C LEU A 141 -12.88 6.08 7.59
N GLU A 142 -13.96 5.58 8.17
CA GLU A 142 -14.99 4.83 7.45
C GLU A 142 -15.69 5.70 6.39
N GLN A 143 -16.02 6.95 6.75
CA GLN A 143 -16.63 7.90 5.83
C GLN A 143 -15.70 8.21 4.66
N ALA A 144 -14.42 8.48 4.94
CA ALA A 144 -13.43 8.72 3.90
C ALA A 144 -13.19 7.48 3.04
N TRP A 145 -13.13 6.28 3.64
CA TRP A 145 -13.00 5.01 2.91
C TRP A 145 -14.14 4.81 1.89
N LYS A 146 -15.39 5.10 2.28
CA LYS A 146 -16.56 5.03 1.38
C LYS A 146 -16.42 6.01 0.20
N GLN A 147 -15.92 7.21 0.44
CA GLN A 147 -15.66 8.19 -0.62
C GLN A 147 -14.60 7.68 -1.59
N TRP A 148 -13.47 7.18 -1.07
CA TRP A 148 -12.39 6.62 -1.89
C TRP A 148 -12.84 5.39 -2.68
N GLY A 149 -13.76 4.58 -2.15
CA GLY A 149 -14.37 3.44 -2.87
C GLY A 149 -14.97 3.79 -4.25
N SER A 150 -15.31 5.06 -4.47
CA SER A 150 -15.94 5.54 -5.70
C SER A 150 -14.97 5.90 -6.82
N ILE A 151 -13.64 5.94 -6.58
CA ILE A 151 -12.67 6.31 -7.62
C ILE A 151 -12.51 5.21 -8.69
N LYS A 152 -11.98 5.58 -9.86
CA LYS A 152 -11.62 4.62 -10.92
C LYS A 152 -10.24 4.01 -10.63
N ALA A 153 -10.23 2.92 -9.87
CA ALA A 153 -9.06 2.09 -9.62
C ALA A 153 -9.48 0.62 -9.44
N THR A 154 -8.55 -0.31 -9.66
CA THR A 154 -8.78 -1.75 -9.52
C THR A 154 -8.87 -2.15 -8.05
N GLU A 155 -7.87 -1.79 -7.24
CA GLU A 155 -7.84 -2.05 -5.80
C GLU A 155 -7.47 -0.80 -5.00
N ILE A 156 -8.05 -0.67 -3.81
CA ILE A 156 -7.81 0.40 -2.84
C ILE A 156 -7.25 -0.22 -1.56
N PHE A 157 -6.19 0.40 -1.05
CA PHE A 157 -5.47 -0.04 0.12
C PHE A 157 -5.61 0.97 1.26
N LEU A 158 -5.74 0.46 2.48
CA LEU A 158 -5.71 1.26 3.70
C LEU A 158 -4.26 1.61 4.04
N GLY A 159 -3.84 2.84 3.78
CA GLY A 159 -2.50 3.34 4.11
C GLY A 159 -2.38 3.78 5.55
N LEU A 160 -1.45 3.18 6.31
CA LEU A 160 -1.24 3.40 7.74
C LEU A 160 0.25 3.60 8.04
N PRO A 161 0.59 4.27 9.15
CA PRO A 161 1.93 4.24 9.67
C PRO A 161 2.19 2.89 10.36
N ALA A 162 3.35 2.28 10.10
CA ALA A 162 3.73 0.98 10.67
C ALA A 162 4.01 1.06 12.18
N ALA A 163 4.40 2.24 12.67
CA ALA A 163 4.66 2.52 14.06
C ALA A 163 4.11 3.91 14.45
N GLN A 164 3.88 4.11 15.75
CA GLN A 164 3.40 5.40 16.25
C GLN A 164 4.38 6.56 15.95
N ALA A 165 5.68 6.29 15.89
CA ALA A 165 6.70 7.28 15.58
C ALA A 165 6.79 7.62 14.07
N ALA A 166 6.21 6.79 13.20
CA ALA A 166 6.31 6.96 11.74
C ALA A 166 5.38 8.06 11.19
N ALA A 167 4.48 8.60 12.02
CA ALA A 167 3.57 9.68 11.67
C ALA A 167 3.25 10.56 12.89
N GLY A 168 2.89 11.82 12.65
CA GLY A 168 2.46 12.73 13.71
C GLY A 168 1.08 12.38 14.29
N SER A 169 0.22 11.68 13.54
CA SER A 169 -1.07 11.19 14.02
C SER A 169 -1.65 10.10 13.10
N GLY A 170 -2.67 9.38 13.58
CA GLY A 170 -3.40 8.36 12.78
C GLY A 170 -2.86 6.94 12.89
N PHE A 171 -1.92 6.66 13.80
CA PHE A 171 -1.50 5.29 14.11
C PHE A 171 -2.64 4.46 14.70
N ILE A 172 -2.75 3.21 14.26
CA ILE A 172 -3.76 2.26 14.71
C ILE A 172 -3.03 1.04 15.30
N PRO A 173 -3.21 0.73 16.59
CA PRO A 173 -2.67 -0.49 17.17
C PRO A 173 -3.18 -1.74 16.43
N ALA A 174 -2.33 -2.76 16.24
CA ALA A 174 -2.67 -3.96 15.48
C ALA A 174 -3.94 -4.68 15.98
N GLY A 175 -4.16 -4.70 17.30
CA GLY A 175 -5.39 -5.25 17.89
C GLY A 175 -6.64 -4.52 17.39
N VAL A 176 -6.64 -3.19 17.44
CA VAL A 176 -7.74 -2.35 16.95
C VAL A 176 -7.92 -2.49 15.44
N LEU A 177 -6.82 -2.48 14.68
CA LEU A 177 -6.87 -2.67 13.23
C LEU A 177 -7.58 -3.97 12.86
N THR A 178 -7.24 -5.07 13.55
CA THR A 178 -7.78 -6.40 13.25
C THR A 178 -9.18 -6.63 13.79
N SER A 179 -9.54 -6.06 14.94
CA SER A 179 -10.85 -6.27 15.57
C SER A 179 -11.94 -5.29 15.11
N GLU A 180 -11.58 -4.08 14.69
CA GLU A 180 -12.53 -3.01 14.38
C GLU A 180 -12.45 -2.58 12.91
N VAL A 181 -11.29 -2.13 12.46
CA VAL A 181 -11.15 -1.44 11.17
C VAL A 181 -11.25 -2.40 9.98
N LEU A 182 -10.46 -3.49 9.99
CA LEU A 182 -10.45 -4.44 8.88
C LEU A 182 -11.81 -5.10 8.65
N PRO A 183 -12.55 -5.59 9.67
CA PRO A 183 -13.90 -6.12 9.49
C PRO A 183 -14.85 -5.15 8.78
N ALA A 184 -14.73 -3.85 9.05
CA ALA A 184 -15.62 -2.84 8.49
C ALA A 184 -15.31 -2.49 7.02
N ILE A 185 -14.05 -2.59 6.59
CA ILE A 185 -13.66 -2.20 5.22
C ILE A 185 -13.52 -3.36 4.23
N LYS A 186 -13.27 -4.58 4.73
CA LYS A 186 -13.00 -5.77 3.90
C LYS A 186 -14.18 -6.21 3.03
N GLY A 187 -15.41 -5.80 3.37
CA GLY A 187 -16.60 -6.05 2.54
C GLY A 187 -16.66 -5.23 1.25
N SER A 188 -15.78 -4.23 1.08
CA SER A 188 -15.69 -3.45 -0.15
C SER A 188 -15.15 -4.30 -1.30
N SER A 189 -15.81 -4.27 -2.46
CA SER A 189 -15.38 -5.01 -3.66
C SER A 189 -14.02 -4.56 -4.21
N LYS A 190 -13.56 -3.36 -3.83
CA LYS A 190 -12.24 -2.82 -4.20
C LYS A 190 -11.20 -2.95 -3.09
N TYR A 191 -11.51 -3.62 -1.97
CA TYR A 191 -10.51 -3.79 -0.91
C TYR A 191 -9.33 -4.63 -1.42
N GLY A 192 -8.16 -3.98 -1.53
CA GLY A 192 -6.91 -4.63 -1.94
C GLY A 192 -6.05 -5.10 -0.77
N GLY A 193 -6.12 -4.40 0.36
CA GLY A 193 -5.26 -4.69 1.50
C GLY A 193 -4.86 -3.48 2.33
N VAL A 194 -3.65 -3.56 2.91
CA VAL A 194 -3.06 -2.51 3.75
C VAL A 194 -1.75 -2.05 3.12
N MET A 195 -1.50 -0.74 3.15
CA MET A 195 -0.20 -0.17 2.85
C MET A 195 0.41 0.37 4.15
N LEU A 196 1.70 0.13 4.35
CA LEU A 196 2.44 0.58 5.52
C LEU A 196 3.55 1.55 5.14
N TRP A 197 3.59 2.66 5.88
CA TRP A 197 4.68 3.61 5.92
C TRP A 197 5.41 3.49 7.26
N ASP A 198 6.65 3.04 7.31
CA ASP A 198 7.44 2.35 6.29
C ASP A 198 8.04 1.08 6.89
N LYS A 199 9.09 0.52 6.29
CA LYS A 199 9.71 -0.74 6.73
C LYS A 199 10.42 -0.64 8.11
N TYR A 200 10.58 0.57 8.68
CA TYR A 200 11.25 0.79 9.97
C TYR A 200 10.56 1.82 10.88
#